data_AF-A0A1C0UA17-F1
#
_entry.id   AF-A0A1C0UA17-F1
#
_cell.length_a   1.000
_cell.length_b   1.000
_cell.length_c   1.000
_cell.angle_alpha   90.00
_cell.angle_beta   90.00
_cell.angle_gamma   90.00
#
_symmetry.space_group_name_H-M   'P 1'
#
loop_
_entity.id
_entity.type
_entity.pdbx_description
1 polymer ?
#
loop_
_entity_poly.entity_id
_entity_poly.type
_entity_poly.pdbx_seq_one_letter_code
_entity_poly.pdbx_strand_id
1 'polypeptide(L)'
;MVELDSPSDMINFFTFLYSKVNDCESKKILDRLYKKYIRQYELEKISFLVKKIRNDFLTDSEMCFIKYLDGIDTCIESAKLFYSSWGIYQPLKIGITDVPHYIDDKDRPLEQYDALGPDDPPFWLR
;
A
#
# COMPACT_ATOMS: atom_id res chain seq x y z
N MET A 1 -7.43 -7.19 5.96
CA MET A 1 -7.79 -5.83 5.50
C MET A 1 -7.70 -4.91 6.70
N VAL A 2 -7.15 -3.72 6.52
CA VAL A 2 -7.11 -2.68 7.55
C VAL A 2 -7.84 -1.47 6.98
N GLU A 3 -8.88 -1.02 7.67
CA GLU A 3 -9.58 0.21 7.32
C GLU A 3 -8.79 1.40 7.90
N LEU A 4 -8.59 2.43 7.08
CA LEU A 4 -7.77 3.59 7.43
C LEU A 4 -8.63 4.85 7.47
N ASP A 5 -8.71 5.60 6.36
CA ASP A 5 -9.42 6.87 6.28
C ASP A 5 -9.90 7.17 4.85
N SER A 6 -10.44 8.37 4.67
CA SER A 6 -10.87 8.94 3.40
C SER A 6 -9.78 8.92 2.31
N PRO A 7 -10.18 8.97 1.02
CA PRO A 7 -9.24 9.10 -0.08
C PRO A 7 -8.30 10.31 0.03
N SER A 8 -8.79 11.45 0.55
CA SER A 8 -7.99 12.67 0.75
C SER A 8 -6.86 12.44 1.76
N ASP A 9 -7.14 11.75 2.85
CA ASP A 9 -6.13 11.43 3.88
C ASP A 9 -5.10 10.44 3.34
N MET A 10 -5.54 9.46 2.55
CA MET A 10 -4.64 8.55 1.86
C MET A 10 -3.73 9.28 0.86
N ILE A 11 -4.25 10.26 0.10
CA ILE A 11 -3.42 11.11 -0.78
C ILE A 11 -2.36 11.88 0.03
N ASN A 12 -2.75 12.47 1.16
CA ASN A 12 -1.83 13.19 2.04
C ASN A 12 -0.74 12.25 2.60
N PHE A 13 -1.12 11.04 3.01
CA PHE A 13 -0.19 10.03 3.47
C PHE A 13 0.81 9.62 2.38
N PHE A 14 0.36 9.36 1.15
CA PHE A 14 1.28 9.05 0.05
C PHE A 14 2.18 10.24 -0.31
N THR A 15 1.67 11.46 -0.26
CA THR A 15 2.48 12.67 -0.44
C THR A 15 3.61 12.74 0.59
N PHE A 16 3.29 12.44 1.86
CA PHE A 16 4.29 12.27 2.91
C PHE A 16 5.30 11.16 2.56
N LEU A 17 4.86 9.94 2.19
CA LEU A 17 5.78 8.85 1.84
C LEU A 17 6.73 9.23 0.70
N TYR A 18 6.22 9.84 -0.38
CA TYR A 18 7.04 10.28 -1.52
C TYR A 18 8.07 11.35 -1.11
N SER A 19 7.72 12.23 -0.17
CA SER A 19 8.65 13.25 0.34
C SER A 19 9.85 12.67 1.10
N LYS A 20 9.72 11.45 1.65
CA LYS A 20 10.80 10.78 2.42
C LYS A 20 11.71 9.91 1.57
N VAL A 21 11.38 9.67 0.30
CA VAL A 21 12.16 8.78 -0.57
C VAL A 21 12.83 9.53 -1.71
N ASN A 22 14.14 9.31 -1.85
CA ASN A 22 14.95 9.96 -2.89
C ASN A 22 15.42 9.00 -3.98
N ASP A 23 15.50 7.70 -3.68
CA ASP A 23 16.00 6.70 -4.62
C ASP A 23 14.90 6.15 -5.55
N CYS A 24 15.34 5.68 -6.72
CA CYS A 24 14.45 5.21 -7.78
C CYS A 24 13.70 3.92 -7.39
N GLU A 25 14.31 3.04 -6.60
CA GLU A 25 13.72 1.76 -6.24
C GLU A 25 12.60 1.92 -5.21
N SER A 26 12.80 2.75 -4.18
CA SER A 26 11.76 3.13 -3.22
C SER A 26 10.59 3.84 -3.90
N LYS A 27 10.85 4.71 -4.89
CA LYS A 27 9.79 5.35 -5.66
C LYS A 27 8.96 4.35 -6.46
N LYS A 28 9.60 3.42 -7.17
CA LYS A 28 8.90 2.37 -7.94
C LYS A 28 7.99 1.51 -7.06
N ILE A 29 8.44 1.13 -5.85
CA ILE A 29 7.62 0.30 -4.96
C ILE A 29 6.46 1.10 -4.35
N LEU A 30 6.65 2.38 -4.05
CA LEU A 30 5.56 3.27 -3.64
C LEU A 30 4.56 3.52 -4.76
N ASP A 31 5.01 3.77 -5.99
CA ASP A 31 4.15 3.89 -7.17
C ASP A 31 3.31 2.63 -7.35
N ARG A 32 3.92 1.47 -7.12
CA ARG A 32 3.24 0.18 -7.19
C ARG A 32 2.21 0.02 -6.08
N LEU A 33 2.53 0.39 -4.84
CA LEU A 33 1.58 0.36 -3.73
C LEU A 33 0.41 1.33 -3.97
N TYR A 34 0.72 2.52 -4.49
CA TYR A 34 -0.25 3.57 -4.77
C TYR A 34 -1.21 3.17 -5.89
N LYS A 35 -0.72 2.56 -6.99
CA LYS A 35 -1.55 2.27 -8.16
C LYS A 35 -2.05 0.84 -8.27
N LYS A 36 -1.25 -0.12 -7.82
CA LYS A 36 -1.42 -1.54 -8.12
C LYS A 36 -1.48 -2.33 -6.82
N TYR A 37 -0.64 -3.35 -6.75
CA TYR A 37 -0.48 -4.23 -5.61
C TYR A 37 1.01 -4.58 -5.49
N ILE A 38 1.47 -4.80 -4.27
CA ILE A 38 2.81 -5.31 -4.00
C ILE A 38 2.88 -6.77 -4.42
N ARG A 39 3.92 -7.15 -5.18
CA ARG A 39 4.18 -8.55 -5.49
C ARG A 39 4.87 -9.24 -4.31
N GLN A 40 4.75 -10.55 -4.24
CA GLN A 40 5.31 -11.33 -3.14
C GLN A 40 6.81 -11.06 -2.92
N TYR A 41 7.61 -11.03 -4.00
CA TYR A 41 9.06 -10.78 -3.91
C TYR A 41 9.42 -9.32 -3.55
N GLU A 42 8.43 -8.41 -3.53
CA GLU A 42 8.59 -7.01 -3.14
C GLU A 42 8.21 -6.77 -1.68
N LEU A 43 7.61 -7.75 -0.98
CA LEU A 43 7.18 -7.61 0.41
C LEU A 43 8.30 -7.17 1.36
N GLU A 44 9.48 -7.78 1.24
CA GLU A 44 10.61 -7.40 2.11
C GLU A 44 11.11 -5.99 1.83
N LYS A 45 11.04 -5.54 0.57
CA LYS A 45 11.43 -4.18 0.18
C LYS A 45 10.48 -3.15 0.79
N ILE A 46 9.16 -3.37 0.72
CA ILE A 46 8.18 -2.43 1.30
C ILE A 46 8.25 -2.46 2.84
N SER A 47 8.48 -3.62 3.46
CA SER A 47 8.66 -3.72 4.91
C SER A 47 9.89 -2.93 5.39
N PHE A 48 11.01 -3.08 4.68
CA PHE A 48 12.22 -2.30 4.98
C PHE A 48 11.96 -0.80 4.81
N LEU A 49 11.29 -0.39 3.72
CA LEU A 49 11.00 1.00 3.45
C LEU A 49 10.13 1.64 4.54
N VAL A 50 9.04 0.98 4.95
CA VAL A 50 8.12 1.47 5.99
C VAL A 50 8.84 1.60 7.33
N LYS A 51 9.65 0.60 7.71
CA LYS A 51 10.48 0.64 8.93
C LYS A 51 11.50 1.78 8.89
N LYS A 52 12.15 1.98 7.75
CA LYS A 52 13.09 3.09 7.55
C LYS A 52 12.39 4.44 7.69
N ILE A 53 11.23 4.63 7.05
CA ILE A 53 10.43 5.86 7.18
C ILE A 53 10.04 6.11 8.63
N ARG A 54 9.58 5.07 9.34
CA ARG A 54 9.20 5.14 10.75
C ARG A 54 10.36 5.56 11.66
N ASN A 55 11.53 4.94 11.50
CA ASN A 55 12.64 5.13 12.44
C ASN A 55 13.48 6.37 12.15
N ASP A 56 13.69 6.69 10.88
CA ASP A 56 14.69 7.68 10.47
C ASP A 56 14.07 9.04 10.13
N PHE A 57 12.77 9.07 9.80
CA PHE A 57 12.14 10.23 9.16
C PHE A 57 10.86 10.73 9.81
N LEU A 58 10.32 9.98 10.77
CA LEU A 58 9.04 10.30 11.40
C LEU A 58 9.25 11.32 12.54
N THR A 59 8.73 12.52 12.33
CA THR A 59 8.78 13.62 13.32
C THR A 59 7.51 13.71 14.15
N ASP A 60 7.53 14.47 15.25
CA ASP A 60 6.36 14.72 16.10
C ASP A 60 5.16 15.28 15.30
N SER A 61 5.42 16.17 14.34
CA SER A 61 4.40 16.72 13.44
C SER A 61 3.80 15.72 12.47
N GLU A 62 4.44 14.58 12.26
CA GLU A 62 4.04 13.54 11.29
C GLU A 62 3.50 12.28 12.00
N MET A 63 3.37 12.33 13.33
CA MET A 63 2.80 11.23 14.14
C MET A 63 1.40 10.82 13.68
N CYS A 64 0.61 11.72 13.07
CA CYS A 64 -0.69 11.38 12.51
C CYS A 64 -0.60 10.27 11.44
N PHE A 65 0.55 10.10 10.78
CA PHE A 65 0.74 9.06 9.77
C PHE A 65 1.11 7.68 10.33
N ILE A 66 1.36 7.56 11.63
CA ILE A 66 1.81 6.30 12.23
C ILE A 66 0.81 5.16 12.02
N LYS A 67 -0.50 5.46 12.10
CA LYS A 67 -1.56 4.47 11.91
C LYS A 67 -1.58 3.86 10.50
N TYR A 68 -1.18 4.62 9.48
CA TYR A 68 -1.11 4.11 8.11
C TYR A 68 0.13 3.24 7.92
N LEU A 69 1.26 3.60 8.54
CA LEU A 69 2.45 2.75 8.58
C LEU A 69 2.16 1.42 9.29
N ASP A 70 1.46 1.47 10.44
CA ASP A 70 0.99 0.27 11.17
C ASP A 70 0.03 -0.57 10.33
N GLY A 71 -0.86 0.07 9.56
CA GLY A 71 -1.75 -0.62 8.63
C GLY A 71 -1.01 -1.38 7.53
N ILE A 72 0.04 -0.77 6.96
CA ILE A 72 0.91 -1.42 5.98
C ILE A 72 1.64 -2.59 6.62
N ASP A 73 2.28 -2.40 7.77
CA ASP A 73 3.02 -3.46 8.48
C ASP A 73 2.10 -4.65 8.82
N THR A 74 0.89 -4.38 9.33
CA THR A 74 -0.12 -5.40 9.61
C THR A 74 -0.48 -6.20 8.36
N CYS A 75 -0.67 -5.54 7.22
CA CYS A 75 -1.00 -6.21 5.97
C CYS A 75 0.20 -7.01 5.42
N ILE A 76 1.44 -6.54 5.59
CA ILE A 76 2.65 -7.28 5.21
C ILE A 76 2.76 -8.57 6.01
N GLU A 77 2.64 -8.49 7.34
CA GLU A 77 2.73 -9.66 8.22
C GLU A 77 1.60 -10.65 7.95
N SER A 78 0.38 -10.14 7.70
CA SER A 78 -0.75 -10.99 7.29
C SER A 78 -0.47 -11.70 5.95
N ALA A 79 0.10 -11.01 4.96
CA ALA A 79 0.42 -11.62 3.66
C ALA A 79 1.51 -12.69 3.77
N LYS A 80 2.53 -12.44 4.61
CA LYS A 80 3.58 -13.41 4.93
C LYS A 80 3.01 -14.65 5.62
N LEU A 81 2.18 -14.46 6.64
CA LEU A 81 1.52 -15.54 7.37
C LEU A 81 0.60 -16.36 6.46
N PHE A 82 -0.13 -15.69 5.56
CA PHE A 82 -1.03 -16.39 4.64
C PHE A 82 -0.25 -17.29 3.68
N TYR A 83 0.86 -16.78 3.15
CA TYR A 83 1.74 -17.55 2.29
C TYR A 83 2.42 -18.71 3.02
N SER A 84 2.96 -18.47 4.23
CA SER A 84 3.65 -19.53 4.98
C SER A 84 2.72 -20.64 5.45
N SER A 85 1.46 -20.32 5.73
CA SER A 85 0.48 -21.27 6.28
C SER A 85 -0.26 -22.03 5.19
N TRP A 86 -0.58 -21.38 4.06
CA TRP A 86 -1.43 -21.96 3.01
C TRP A 86 -0.78 -22.04 1.63
N GLY A 87 0.43 -21.50 1.44
CA GLY A 87 1.09 -21.43 0.13
C GLY A 87 0.40 -20.46 -0.85
N ILE A 88 -0.55 -19.66 -0.36
CA ILE A 88 -1.33 -18.72 -1.16
C ILE A 88 -0.80 -17.32 -0.89
N TYR A 89 -0.46 -16.59 -1.94
CA TYR A 89 -0.07 -15.19 -1.78
C TYR A 89 -1.31 -14.30 -1.85
N GLN A 90 -1.56 -13.50 -0.81
CA GLN A 90 -2.55 -12.43 -0.82
C GLN A 90 -1.87 -11.09 -1.13
N PRO A 91 -2.17 -10.46 -2.28
CA PRO A 91 -1.57 -9.20 -2.68
C PRO A 91 -1.96 -8.06 -1.74
N LEU A 92 -0.97 -7.25 -1.37
CA LEU A 92 -1.19 -6.02 -0.61
C LEU A 92 -1.49 -4.88 -1.58
N LYS A 93 -2.67 -4.26 -1.46
CA LYS A 93 -3.16 -3.17 -2.31
C LYS A 93 -3.98 -2.18 -1.49
N ILE A 94 -4.08 -0.94 -1.97
CA ILE A 94 -5.05 0.04 -1.47
C ILE A 94 -6.37 -0.18 -2.20
N GLY A 95 -7.47 -0.20 -1.45
CA GLY A 95 -8.82 -0.47 -1.97
C GLY A 95 -9.87 0.32 -1.20
N ILE A 96 -11.09 0.35 -1.75
CA ILE A 96 -12.26 1.00 -1.17
C ILE A 96 -12.98 0.00 -0.25
N THR A 97 -13.32 0.42 0.96
CA THR A 97 -14.05 -0.41 1.94
C THR A 97 -15.56 -0.13 1.96
N ASP A 98 -16.01 0.95 1.33
CA ASP A 98 -17.42 1.33 1.25
C ASP A 98 -18.22 0.39 0.33
N VAL A 99 -19.41 0.00 0.79
CA VAL A 99 -20.35 -0.80 -0.01
C VAL A 99 -21.17 0.14 -0.93
N PRO A 100 -21.40 -0.20 -2.22
CA PRO A 100 -21.12 -1.49 -2.87
C PRO A 100 -19.71 -1.65 -3.45
N HIS A 101 -18.93 -0.57 -3.55
CA HIS A 101 -17.64 -0.53 -4.25
C HIS A 101 -16.60 -1.54 -3.73
N TYR A 102 -16.66 -1.90 -2.45
CA TYR A 102 -15.83 -2.94 -1.85
C TYR A 102 -15.98 -4.31 -2.53
N ILE A 103 -17.20 -4.70 -2.93
CA ILE A 103 -17.45 -6.01 -3.55
C ILE A 103 -16.68 -6.07 -4.88
N ASP A 104 -16.81 -5.02 -5.69
CA ASP A 104 -16.12 -4.92 -6.97
C ASP A 104 -14.59 -4.85 -6.81
N ASP A 105 -14.09 -4.13 -5.80
CA ASP A 105 -12.64 -4.02 -5.56
C ASP A 105 -12.03 -5.34 -5.07
N LYS A 106 -12.76 -6.05 -4.19
CA LYS A 106 -12.33 -7.32 -3.62
C LYS A 106 -12.13 -8.38 -4.70
N ASP A 107 -13.07 -8.48 -5.63
CA ASP A 107 -13.07 -9.51 -6.68
C ASP A 107 -12.32 -9.07 -7.94
N ARG A 108 -11.72 -7.86 -7.94
CA ARG A 108 -10.99 -7.33 -9.09
C ARG A 108 -9.77 -8.20 -9.44
N PRO A 109 -9.68 -8.76 -10.67
CA PRO A 109 -8.54 -9.54 -11.11
C PRO A 109 -7.25 -8.71 -11.16
N LEU A 110 -6.11 -9.34 -10.85
CA LEU A 110 -4.80 -8.67 -10.83
C LEU A 110 -4.38 -8.17 -12.22
N GLU A 111 -4.85 -8.83 -13.27
CA GLU A 111 -4.63 -8.46 -14.67
C GLU A 111 -5.15 -7.05 -14.96
N GLN A 112 -6.23 -6.62 -14.30
CA GLN A 112 -6.74 -5.25 -14.43
C GLN A 112 -5.79 -4.22 -13.79
N TYR A 113 -5.15 -4.56 -12.67
CA TYR A 113 -4.12 -3.71 -12.07
C TYR A 113 -2.85 -3.68 -12.92
N ASP A 114 -2.46 -4.83 -13.48
CA ASP A 114 -1.30 -4.91 -14.38
C ASP A 114 -1.52 -4.11 -15.67
N ALA A 115 -2.75 -4.06 -16.17
CA ALA A 115 -3.14 -3.26 -17.34
C ALA A 115 -3.15 -1.73 -17.11
N LEU A 116 -3.11 -1.25 -15.87
CA LEU A 116 -3.02 0.20 -15.59
C LEU A 116 -1.76 0.81 -16.21
N GLY A 117 -1.98 1.79 -17.08
CA GLY A 117 -0.96 2.61 -17.70
C GLY A 117 -0.42 3.71 -16.78
N PRO A 118 0.58 4.49 -17.25
CA PRO A 118 1.19 5.55 -16.44
C PRO A 118 0.22 6.66 -16.03
N ASP A 119 -0.69 7.04 -16.93
CA ASP A 119 -1.63 8.15 -16.73
C ASP A 119 -2.98 7.71 -16.14
N ASP A 120 -3.18 6.40 -15.98
CA ASP A 120 -4.41 5.87 -15.39
C ASP A 120 -4.47 6.17 -13.89
N PRO A 121 -5.62 6.67 -13.37
CA PRO A 121 -5.79 6.85 -11.94
C PRO A 121 -5.88 5.48 -11.24
N PRO A 122 -5.38 5.37 -10.00
CA PRO A 122 -5.51 4.14 -9.22
C PRO A 122 -6.98 3.82 -8.97
N PHE A 123 -7.32 2.54 -8.86
CA PHE A 123 -8.73 2.15 -8.70
C PHE A 123 -9.41 2.70 -7.45
N TRP A 124 -8.66 2.92 -6.36
CA TRP A 124 -9.22 3.48 -5.12
C TRP A 124 -9.52 4.98 -5.19
N LEU A 125 -9.22 5.63 -6.32
CA LEU A 125 -9.62 7.01 -6.63
C LEU A 125 -10.73 7.09 -7.71
N ARG A 126 -11.33 5.95 -8.08
CA ARG A 126 -12.37 5.87 -9.13
C ARG A 126 -13.75 5.69 -8.54
#